data_AF-A0A7I4FE44-F1
#
_entry.id   AF-A0A7I4FE44-F1
#
_cell.length_a   1.000
_cell.length_b   1.000
_cell.length_c   1.000
_cell.angle_alpha   90.00
_cell.angle_beta   90.00
_cell.angle_gamma   90.00
#
_symmetry.space_group_name_H-M   'P 1'
#
loop_
_entity.id
_entity.type
_entity.pdbx_description
1 polymer ?
#
loop_
_entity_poly.entity_id
_entity_poly.type
_entity_poly.pdbx_seq_one_letter_code
_entity_poly.pdbx_strand_id
1 'polypeptide(L)'
;MASQQSIRKALGAIKDSTKVGLAKVNSTYKELDIAVVKATNHVECPPKEKHVRMIFLATSSSRPRADVAYCIHALARRIAKTHNWTVALKSMMVIHRTLREGDPTFREELINYGRNRGHILNLSNFKDDSSPQAWDYSAWVRTYALFLEERLECFRVLKYDVESERPTVSASC
;
A
#
# COMPACT_ATOMS: atom_id res chain seq x y z
N MET A 1 -5.96 14.65 -27.15
CA MET A 1 -5.58 13.58 -26.20
C MET A 1 -5.20 14.10 -24.79
N ALA A 2 -4.54 15.26 -24.65
CA ALA A 2 -4.23 15.85 -23.33
C ALA A 2 -5.46 16.17 -22.43
N SER A 3 -6.60 16.49 -23.03
CA SER A 3 -7.84 16.85 -22.31
C SER A 3 -8.49 15.69 -21.55
N GLN A 4 -8.42 14.46 -22.06
CA GLN A 4 -9.02 13.30 -21.37
C GLN A 4 -8.17 12.85 -20.17
N GLN A 5 -6.84 12.92 -20.27
CA GLN A 5 -5.94 12.65 -19.15
C GLN A 5 -6.06 13.72 -18.06
N SER A 6 -6.17 15.01 -18.41
CA SER A 6 -6.32 16.08 -17.42
C SER A 6 -7.64 15.98 -16.65
N ILE A 7 -8.75 15.67 -17.33
CA ILE A 7 -10.06 15.44 -16.69
C ILE A 7 -9.99 14.27 -15.69
N ARG A 8 -9.34 13.16 -16.06
CA ARG A 8 -9.21 12.00 -15.16
C ARG A 8 -8.32 12.27 -13.96
N LYS A 9 -7.20 12.97 -14.13
CA LYS A 9 -6.34 13.41 -13.02
C LYS A 9 -7.13 14.33 -12.07
N ALA A 10 -7.94 15.25 -12.61
CA ALA A 10 -8.82 16.09 -11.82
C ALA A 10 -9.90 15.27 -11.07
N LEU A 11 -10.56 14.31 -11.72
CA LEU A 11 -11.53 13.41 -11.08
C LEU A 11 -10.89 12.56 -9.97
N GLY A 12 -9.66 12.06 -10.18
CA GLY A 12 -8.89 11.35 -9.17
C GLY A 12 -8.59 12.23 -7.95
N ALA A 13 -8.18 13.48 -8.19
CA ALA A 13 -7.93 14.46 -7.13
C ALA A 13 -9.22 14.80 -6.34
N ILE A 14 -10.35 14.95 -7.02
CA ILE A 14 -11.66 15.17 -6.37
C ILE A 14 -12.02 13.96 -5.50
N LYS A 15 -11.90 12.74 -6.03
CA LYS A 15 -12.15 11.50 -5.27
C LYS A 15 -11.28 11.38 -4.03
N ASP A 16 -10.00 11.69 -4.14
CA ASP A 16 -9.09 11.68 -2.99
C ASP A 16 -9.47 12.77 -1.97
N SER A 17 -9.86 13.96 -2.44
CA SER A 17 -10.34 15.05 -1.57
C SER A 17 -11.62 14.67 -0.82
N THR A 18 -12.61 14.08 -1.51
CA THR A 18 -13.84 13.58 -0.88
C THR A 18 -13.56 12.47 0.11
N LYS A 19 -12.67 11.52 -0.21
CA LYS A 19 -12.27 10.46 0.75
C LYS A 19 -11.59 11.04 1.99
N VAL A 20 -10.70 12.04 1.82
CA VAL A 20 -10.09 12.76 2.95
C VAL A 20 -11.16 13.50 3.77
N GLY A 21 -12.13 14.14 3.11
CA GLY A 21 -13.26 14.80 3.76
C GLY A 21 -14.12 13.82 4.58
N LEU A 22 -14.44 12.65 4.02
CA LEU A 22 -15.22 11.62 4.70
C LEU A 22 -14.45 11.04 5.88
N ALA A 23 -13.16 10.78 5.73
CA ALA A 23 -12.31 10.35 6.85
C ALA A 23 -12.27 11.38 7.98
N LYS A 24 -12.54 12.67 7.71
CA LYS A 24 -12.57 13.71 8.75
C LYS A 24 -13.79 13.63 9.68
N VAL A 25 -14.84 12.89 9.32
CA VAL A 25 -16.06 12.74 10.12
C VAL A 25 -15.83 11.68 11.21
N ASN A 26 -15.65 12.12 12.46
CA ASN A 26 -15.53 11.37 13.72
C ASN A 26 -15.27 9.84 13.64
N SER A 27 -14.11 9.45 13.12
CA SER A 27 -13.59 8.07 13.15
C SER A 27 -12.34 8.02 14.01
N THR A 28 -12.23 7.02 14.89
CA THR A 28 -11.04 6.74 15.71
C THR A 28 -9.76 6.62 14.87
N TYR A 29 -9.89 6.25 13.58
CA TYR A 29 -8.78 6.00 12.65
C TYR A 29 -8.59 7.09 11.58
N LYS A 30 -9.23 8.25 11.75
CA LYS A 30 -9.23 9.37 10.78
C LYS A 30 -7.84 9.73 10.24
N GLU A 31 -6.85 9.89 11.11
CA GLU A 31 -5.50 10.31 10.70
C GLU A 31 -4.81 9.25 9.83
N LEU A 32 -5.01 7.99 10.20
CA LEU A 32 -4.50 6.84 9.46
C LEU A 32 -5.15 6.71 8.08
N ASP A 33 -6.48 6.85 8.01
CA ASP A 33 -7.20 6.84 6.73
C ASP A 33 -6.72 7.98 5.80
N ILE A 34 -6.50 9.18 6.35
CA ILE A 34 -5.94 10.31 5.61
C ILE A 34 -4.52 10.00 5.14
N ALA A 35 -3.67 9.40 5.99
CA ALA A 35 -2.32 9.01 5.63
C ALA A 35 -2.32 7.99 4.48
N VAL A 36 -3.15 6.94 4.57
CA VAL A 36 -3.31 5.93 3.52
C VAL A 36 -3.74 6.58 2.21
N VAL A 37 -4.79 7.42 2.22
CA VAL A 37 -5.26 8.09 0.99
C VAL A 37 -4.20 9.01 0.40
N LYS A 38 -3.50 9.80 1.22
CA LYS A 38 -2.47 10.73 0.73
C LYS A 38 -1.20 10.03 0.26
N ALA A 39 -0.80 8.92 0.90
CA ALA A 39 0.32 8.10 0.45
C ALA A 39 0.03 7.43 -0.90
N THR A 40 -1.24 7.10 -1.16
CA THR A 40 -1.69 6.30 -2.32
C THR A 40 -2.60 7.09 -3.27
N ASN A 41 -2.42 8.40 -3.34
CA ASN A 41 -3.20 9.26 -4.22
C ASN A 41 -2.86 9.02 -5.70
N HIS A 42 -3.71 9.52 -6.60
CA HIS A 42 -3.59 9.32 -8.05
C HIS A 42 -2.44 10.14 -8.70
N VAL A 43 -1.65 10.88 -7.92
CA VAL A 43 -0.52 11.64 -8.45
C VAL A 43 0.61 10.67 -8.78
N GLU A 44 1.08 10.71 -10.02
CA GLU A 44 2.17 9.90 -10.60
C GLU A 44 3.54 10.32 -10.05
N CYS A 45 3.69 10.23 -8.73
CA CYS A 45 4.94 10.41 -8.02
C CYS A 45 5.01 9.43 -6.84
N PRO A 46 6.22 9.14 -6.32
CA PRO A 46 6.38 8.28 -5.16
C PRO A 46 5.52 8.73 -3.96
N PRO A 47 5.08 7.80 -3.09
CA PRO A 47 4.38 8.15 -1.85
C PRO A 47 5.16 9.18 -1.05
N LYS A 48 4.49 10.26 -0.61
CA LYS A 48 5.15 11.29 0.20
C LYS A 48 5.59 10.69 1.55
N GLU A 49 6.86 10.90 1.88
CA GLU A 49 7.52 10.27 3.03
C GLU A 49 6.76 10.48 4.35
N LYS A 50 6.25 11.68 4.61
CA LYS A 50 5.48 11.97 5.82
C LYS A 50 4.26 11.05 6.03
N HIS A 51 3.63 10.60 4.95
CA HIS A 51 2.46 9.71 5.04
C HIS A 51 2.89 8.25 5.20
N VAL A 52 4.00 7.84 4.58
CA VAL A 52 4.60 6.53 4.77
C VAL A 52 5.05 6.36 6.23
N ARG A 53 5.72 7.36 6.80
CA ARG A 53 6.14 7.34 8.21
C ARG A 53 4.98 7.21 9.19
N MET A 54 3.85 7.88 8.92
CA MET A 54 2.64 7.69 9.74
C MET A 54 2.11 6.25 9.68
N ILE A 55 2.21 5.59 8.53
CA ILE A 55 1.80 4.19 8.37
C ILE A 55 2.77 3.26 9.12
N PHE A 56 4.08 3.54 9.10
CA PHE A 56 5.05 2.79 9.91
C PHE A 56 4.75 2.91 11.41
N LEU A 57 4.46 4.13 11.88
CA LEU A 57 4.09 4.35 13.28
C LEU A 57 2.77 3.65 13.66
N ALA A 58 1.84 3.50 12.71
CA ALA A 58 0.58 2.79 12.92
C ALA A 58 0.72 1.25 12.88
N THR A 59 1.87 0.75 12.40
CA THR A 59 2.17 -0.69 12.27
C THR A 59 3.28 -1.16 13.22
N SER A 60 3.75 -0.29 14.12
CA SER A 60 4.77 -0.60 15.13
C SER A 60 4.28 -1.63 16.15
N SER A 61 5.21 -2.43 16.68
CA SER A 61 4.98 -3.35 17.80
C SER A 61 4.46 -2.68 19.08
N SER A 62 4.62 -1.36 19.23
CA SER A 62 4.07 -0.59 20.35
C SER A 62 2.56 -0.31 20.24
N ARG A 63 1.94 -0.53 19.07
CA ARG A 63 0.52 -0.27 18.83
C ARG A 63 -0.38 -1.43 19.27
N PRO A 64 -1.63 -1.15 19.70
CA PRO A 64 -2.64 -2.18 19.86
C PRO A 64 -2.80 -3.02 18.59
N ARG A 65 -2.94 -4.35 18.72
CA ARG A 65 -3.08 -5.26 17.56
C ARG A 65 -4.29 -4.92 16.67
N ALA A 66 -5.38 -4.45 17.29
CA ALA A 66 -6.55 -3.97 16.56
C ALA A 66 -6.23 -2.81 15.61
N ASP A 67 -5.33 -1.89 16.01
CA ASP A 67 -4.94 -0.74 15.20
C ASP A 67 -4.04 -1.16 14.03
N VAL A 68 -3.11 -2.09 14.27
CA VAL A 68 -2.26 -2.67 13.21
C VAL A 68 -3.13 -3.41 12.20
N ALA A 69 -4.06 -4.24 12.68
CA ALA A 69 -5.02 -4.95 11.83
C ALA A 69 -5.91 -3.98 11.04
N TYR A 70 -6.33 -2.85 11.64
CA TYR A 70 -7.05 -1.80 10.94
C TYR A 70 -6.20 -1.18 9.83
N CYS A 71 -4.92 -0.88 10.09
CA CYS A 71 -4.00 -0.34 9.09
C CYS A 71 -3.86 -1.27 7.87
N ILE A 72 -3.62 -2.55 8.13
CA ILE A 72 -3.55 -3.58 7.09
C ILE A 72 -4.87 -3.63 6.32
N HIS A 73 -6.00 -3.62 7.02
CA HIS A 73 -7.32 -3.60 6.40
C HIS A 73 -7.56 -2.34 5.53
N ALA A 74 -7.12 -1.16 5.98
CA ALA A 74 -7.24 0.07 5.22
C ALA A 74 -6.44 0.02 3.91
N LEU A 75 -5.21 -0.49 3.96
CA LEU A 75 -4.39 -0.73 2.77
C LEU A 75 -5.02 -1.78 1.84
N ALA A 76 -5.48 -2.90 2.39
CA ALA A 76 -6.17 -3.95 1.65
C ALA A 76 -7.40 -3.41 0.90
N ARG A 77 -8.24 -2.62 1.60
CA ARG A 77 -9.41 -1.96 1.00
C ARG A 77 -9.02 -0.98 -0.10
N ARG A 78 -7.89 -0.27 0.02
CA ARG A 78 -7.41 0.66 -1.01
C ARG A 78 -7.05 -0.08 -2.30
N ILE A 79 -6.37 -1.23 -2.17
CA ILE A 79 -5.98 -2.11 -3.28
C ILE A 79 -7.22 -2.75 -3.92
N ALA A 80 -8.10 -3.35 -3.13
CA ALA A 80 -9.27 -4.07 -3.65
C ALA A 80 -10.27 -3.16 -4.41
N LYS A 81 -10.31 -1.85 -4.09
CA LYS A 81 -11.28 -0.92 -4.67
C LYS A 81 -10.73 -0.06 -5.82
N THR A 82 -9.43 -0.15 -6.12
CA THR A 82 -8.84 0.70 -7.17
C THR A 82 -8.77 -0.05 -8.49
N HIS A 83 -9.10 0.66 -9.57
CA HIS A 83 -8.76 0.25 -10.94
C HIS A 83 -7.67 1.15 -11.54
N ASN A 84 -7.11 2.07 -10.74
CA ASN A 84 -6.05 2.97 -11.17
C ASN A 84 -4.68 2.38 -10.82
N TRP A 85 -3.82 2.22 -11.83
CA TRP A 85 -2.50 1.61 -11.67
C TRP A 85 -1.61 2.38 -10.69
N THR A 86 -1.67 3.71 -10.67
CA THR A 86 -0.85 4.55 -9.78
C THR A 86 -1.21 4.31 -8.31
N VAL A 87 -2.51 4.25 -8.01
CA VAL A 87 -2.98 3.95 -6.65
C VAL A 87 -2.57 2.54 -6.22
N ALA A 88 -2.77 1.54 -7.10
CA ALA A 88 -2.40 0.16 -6.82
C ALA A 88 -0.90 0.03 -6.52
N LEU A 89 -0.07 0.56 -7.43
CA LEU A 89 1.39 0.53 -7.31
C LEU A 89 1.86 1.22 -6.02
N LYS A 90 1.34 2.41 -5.70
CA LYS A 90 1.71 3.14 -4.48
C LYS A 90 1.28 2.42 -3.21
N SER A 91 0.11 1.77 -3.21
CA SER A 91 -0.31 0.93 -2.08
C SER A 91 0.65 -0.24 -1.86
N MET A 92 1.10 -0.89 -2.93
CA MET A 92 2.07 -1.98 -2.85
C MET A 92 3.46 -1.50 -2.41
N MET A 93 3.90 -0.33 -2.90
CA MET A 93 5.14 0.30 -2.43
C MET A 93 5.10 0.59 -0.93
N VAL A 94 3.96 1.07 -0.41
CA VAL A 94 3.79 1.29 1.03
C VAL A 94 3.88 -0.03 1.81
N ILE A 95 3.21 -1.09 1.36
CA ILE A 95 3.30 -2.42 2.00
C ILE A 95 4.74 -2.93 1.98
N HIS A 96 5.40 -2.89 0.82
CA HIS A 96 6.77 -3.36 0.69
C HIS A 96 7.75 -2.57 1.55
N ARG A 97 7.63 -1.25 1.59
CA ARG A 97 8.46 -0.42 2.47
C ARG A 97 8.20 -0.74 3.93
N THR A 98 6.96 -0.99 4.32
CA THR A 98 6.64 -1.41 5.70
C THR A 98 7.25 -2.78 6.03
N LEU A 99 7.30 -3.70 5.06
CA LEU A 99 7.95 -5.01 5.22
C LEU A 99 9.49 -4.95 5.32
N ARG A 100 10.12 -3.91 4.76
CA ARG A 100 11.59 -3.72 4.76
C ARG A 100 12.09 -2.82 5.89
N GLU A 101 11.43 -1.69 6.09
CA GLU A 101 11.89 -0.57 6.92
C GLU A 101 11.05 -0.42 8.20
N GLY A 102 9.89 -1.07 8.25
CA GLY A 102 8.99 -1.03 9.38
C GLY A 102 9.35 -2.05 10.46
N ASP A 103 8.47 -2.16 11.45
CA ASP A 103 8.62 -3.12 12.54
C ASP A 103 8.50 -4.57 12.01
N PRO A 104 9.43 -5.48 12.34
CA PRO A 104 9.39 -6.85 11.85
C PRO A 104 8.09 -7.61 12.16
N THR A 105 7.39 -7.26 13.25
CA THR A 105 6.12 -7.89 13.63
C THR A 105 5.00 -7.64 12.61
N PHE A 106 5.08 -6.55 11.82
CA PHE A 106 4.13 -6.25 10.76
C PHE A 106 4.00 -7.39 9.74
N ARG A 107 5.10 -8.10 9.47
CA ARG A 107 5.11 -9.21 8.52
C ARG A 107 4.19 -10.35 8.96
N GLU A 108 4.26 -10.70 10.24
CA GLU A 108 3.41 -11.75 10.81
C GLU A 108 1.94 -11.34 10.83
N GLU A 109 1.66 -10.09 11.19
CA GLU A 109 0.31 -9.51 11.15
C GLU A 109 -0.27 -9.54 9.72
N LEU A 110 0.55 -9.23 8.71
CA LEU A 110 0.14 -9.26 7.32
C LEU A 110 -0.17 -10.69 6.82
N ILE A 111 0.64 -11.67 7.23
CA ILE A 111 0.40 -13.10 6.93
C ILE A 111 -0.90 -13.57 7.63
N ASN A 112 -1.09 -13.20 8.90
CA ASN A 112 -2.28 -13.55 9.66
C ASN A 112 -3.55 -12.93 9.05
N TYR A 113 -3.47 -11.69 8.57
CA TYR A 113 -4.56 -11.08 7.83
C TYR A 113 -4.92 -11.87 6.56
N GLY A 114 -3.89 -12.27 5.79
CA GLY A 114 -4.08 -13.04 4.55
C GLY A 114 -4.77 -14.39 4.76
N ARG A 115 -4.44 -15.10 5.85
CA ARG A 115 -5.08 -16.37 6.21
C ARG A 115 -6.58 -16.22 6.48
N ASN A 116 -6.97 -15.13 7.13
CA ASN A 116 -8.35 -14.93 7.57
C ASN A 116 -9.26 -14.32 6.50
N ARG A 117 -8.68 -13.57 5.54
CA ARG A 117 -9.47 -12.74 4.60
C ARG A 117 -9.07 -12.88 3.12
N GLY A 118 -8.20 -13.84 2.79
CA GLY A 118 -7.62 -14.00 1.47
C GLY A 118 -6.41 -13.08 1.24
N HIS A 119 -5.59 -13.40 0.24
CA HIS A 119 -4.37 -12.66 -0.05
C HIS A 119 -4.66 -11.18 -0.36
N ILE A 120 -4.04 -10.28 0.40
CA ILE A 120 -4.18 -8.82 0.26
C ILE A 120 -3.76 -8.31 -1.13
N LEU A 121 -2.91 -9.06 -1.82
CA LEU A 121 -2.26 -8.69 -3.08
C LEU A 121 -2.73 -9.54 -4.26
N ASN A 122 -3.88 -10.22 -4.18
CA ASN A 122 -4.41 -10.98 -5.31
C ASN A 122 -4.88 -10.03 -6.42
N LEU A 123 -3.91 -9.59 -7.22
CA LEU A 123 -4.06 -8.65 -8.31
C LEU A 123 -3.83 -9.34 -9.66
N SER A 124 -3.87 -10.68 -9.72
CA SER A 124 -3.69 -11.47 -10.95
C SER A 124 -4.54 -11.00 -12.13
N ASN A 125 -5.73 -10.45 -11.86
CA ASN A 125 -6.65 -9.90 -12.87
C ASN A 125 -6.68 -8.37 -12.91
N PHE A 126 -5.76 -7.68 -12.22
CA PHE A 126 -5.71 -6.22 -12.21
C PHE A 126 -5.47 -5.67 -13.61
N LYS A 127 -6.30 -4.69 -13.98
CA LYS A 127 -6.26 -4.02 -15.28
C LYS A 127 -6.74 -2.58 -15.14
N ASP A 128 -5.92 -1.66 -15.65
CA ASP A 128 -6.26 -0.26 -15.86
C ASP A 128 -6.34 0.01 -17.37
N ASP A 129 -7.57 0.16 -17.86
CA ASP A 129 -7.88 0.41 -19.27
C ASP A 129 -7.89 1.90 -19.64
N SER A 130 -7.30 2.76 -18.79
CA SER A 130 -7.34 4.21 -19.01
C SER A 130 -6.47 4.68 -20.18
N SER A 131 -5.35 4.03 -20.48
CA SER A 131 -4.54 4.36 -21.65
C SER A 131 -3.73 3.14 -22.11
N PRO A 132 -3.16 3.16 -23.33
CA PRO A 132 -2.26 2.10 -23.78
C PRO A 132 -1.08 1.87 -22.81
N GLN A 133 -0.50 2.95 -22.28
CA GLN A 133 0.58 2.84 -21.27
C GLN A 133 0.09 2.22 -19.95
N ALA A 134 -1.18 2.41 -19.58
CA ALA A 134 -1.76 1.83 -18.39
C ALA A 134 -1.85 0.30 -18.46
N TRP A 135 -1.84 -0.30 -19.66
CA TRP A 135 -1.71 -1.75 -19.81
C TRP A 135 -0.34 -2.27 -19.36
N ASP A 136 0.73 -1.59 -19.74
CA ASP A 136 2.09 -1.92 -19.30
C ASP A 136 2.23 -1.76 -17.78
N TYR A 137 1.69 -0.67 -17.22
CA TYR A 137 1.66 -0.48 -15.78
C TYR A 137 0.81 -1.53 -15.05
N SER A 138 -0.29 -1.98 -15.67
CA SER A 138 -1.08 -3.08 -15.12
C SER A 138 -0.28 -4.37 -15.05
N ALA A 139 0.51 -4.70 -16.09
CA ALA A 139 1.41 -5.85 -16.06
C ALA A 139 2.42 -5.75 -14.91
N TRP A 140 3.03 -4.57 -14.72
CA TRP A 140 3.92 -4.32 -13.58
C TRP A 140 3.23 -4.49 -12.22
N VAL A 141 2.00 -3.99 -12.07
CA VAL A 141 1.21 -4.16 -10.85
C VAL A 141 1.00 -5.65 -10.56
N ARG A 142 0.62 -6.46 -11.55
CA ARG A 142 0.44 -7.90 -11.38
C ARG A 142 1.72 -8.61 -10.96
N THR A 143 2.81 -8.36 -11.68
CA THR A 143 4.11 -9.00 -11.40
C THR A 143 4.66 -8.61 -10.04
N TYR A 144 4.54 -7.33 -9.66
CA TYR A 144 5.02 -6.86 -8.37
C TYR A 144 4.18 -7.39 -7.20
N ALA A 145 2.88 -7.64 -7.44
CA ALA A 145 2.00 -8.22 -6.44
C ALA A 145 2.38 -9.66 -6.17
N LEU A 146 2.54 -10.44 -7.24
CA LEU A 146 3.03 -11.81 -7.17
C LEU A 146 4.38 -11.88 -6.44
N PHE A 147 5.33 -11.00 -6.76
CA PHE A 147 6.61 -10.93 -6.05
C PHE A 147 6.45 -10.75 -4.53
N LEU A 148 5.59 -9.83 -4.10
CA LEU A 148 5.36 -9.60 -2.66
C LEU A 148 4.62 -10.77 -2.00
N GLU A 149 3.70 -11.43 -2.71
CA GLU A 149 3.02 -12.63 -2.22
C GLU A 149 3.99 -13.79 -2.04
N GLU A 150 4.79 -14.10 -3.07
CA GLU A 150 5.82 -15.13 -3.02
C GLU A 150 6.85 -14.85 -1.92
N ARG A 151 7.22 -13.58 -1.72
CA ARG A 151 8.10 -13.19 -0.61
C ARG A 151 7.49 -13.52 0.76
N LEU A 152 6.22 -13.18 0.97
CA LEU A 152 5.53 -13.48 2.24
C LEU A 152 5.37 -14.99 2.43
N GLU A 153 5.14 -15.73 1.35
CA GLU A 153 5.01 -17.18 1.36
C GLU A 153 6.34 -17.88 1.67
N CYS A 154 7.44 -17.44 1.06
CA CYS A 154 8.80 -17.86 1.40
C CYS A 154 9.09 -17.65 2.88
N PHE A 155 8.76 -16.48 3.44
CA PHE A 155 8.94 -16.25 4.87
C PHE A 155 8.03 -17.15 5.71
N ARG A 156 6.79 -17.40 5.27
CA ARG A 156 5.85 -18.28 5.98
C ARG A 156 6.40 -19.70 6.12
N VAL A 157 7.02 -20.22 5.05
CA VAL A 157 7.58 -21.58 4.96
C VAL A 157 8.96 -21.68 5.63
N LEU A 158 9.87 -20.77 5.28
CA LEU A 158 11.28 -20.84 5.67
C LEU A 158 11.60 -20.13 6.99
N LYS A 159 10.70 -19.25 7.47
CA LYS A 159 10.94 -18.35 8.62
C LYS A 159 12.17 -17.46 8.46
N TYR A 160 12.56 -17.23 7.21
CA TYR A 160 13.75 -16.49 6.85
C TYR A 160 13.41 -15.39 5.85
N ASP A 161 14.00 -14.22 6.01
CA ASP A 161 13.89 -13.10 5.08
C ASP A 161 15.26 -12.66 4.61
N VAL A 162 15.55 -12.97 3.35
CA VAL A 162 16.81 -12.70 2.65
C VAL A 162 17.27 -11.24 2.80
N GLU A 163 16.34 -10.30 2.95
CA GLU A 163 16.67 -8.88 3.01
C GLU A 163 16.88 -8.35 4.42
N SER A 164 16.51 -9.11 5.45
CA SER A 164 16.79 -8.75 6.85
C SER A 164 18.28 -8.88 7.21
N GLU A 165 19.06 -9.59 6.40
CA GLU A 165 20.51 -9.72 6.59
C GLU A 165 21.33 -8.56 6.01
N ARG A 166 20.73 -7.67 5.21
CA ARG A 166 21.48 -6.51 4.72
C ARG A 166 21.82 -5.62 5.93
N PRO A 167 23.10 -5.46 6.29
CA PRO A 167 23.46 -4.50 7.32
C PRO A 167 22.92 -3.16 6.85
N THR A 168 22.12 -2.49 7.68
CA THR A 168 21.93 -1.07 7.53
C THR A 168 23.33 -0.48 7.61
N VAL A 169 23.91 -0.12 6.47
CA VAL A 169 25.08 0.75 6.46
C VAL A 169 24.60 1.99 7.18
N SER A 170 24.97 2.11 8.45
CA SER A 170 24.73 3.29 9.25
C SER A 170 25.35 4.43 8.47
N ALA A 171 24.50 5.25 7.86
CA ALA A 171 24.91 6.52 7.32
C ALA A 171 25.27 7.41 8.52
N SER A 172 26.47 7.20 9.04
CA SER A 172 27.15 8.12 9.94
C SER A 172 27.72 9.22 9.07
N CYS A 173 26.94 10.29 8.85
CA CYS A 173 27.40 11.62 8.47
C CYS A 173 26.59 12.64 9.26
#